data_AF-A0A316Z247-F1
#
_entry.id   AF-A0A316Z247-F1
#
_cell.length_a   1.000
_cell.length_b   1.000
_cell.length_c   1.000
_cell.angle_alpha   90.00
_cell.angle_beta   90.00
_cell.angle_gamma   90.00
#
_symmetry.space_group_name_H-M   'P 1'
#
loop_
_entity.id
_entity.type
_entity.pdbx_description
1 polymer ?
#
loop_
_entity_poly.entity_id
_entity_poly.type
_entity_poly.pdbx_seq_one_letter_code
_entity_poly.pdbx_strand_id
1 'polypeptide(L)' 'AYPAIYEECENSKKCSAAKHHFDDCQTRVTEGKGFKDENCVEEFFHLAHCASECAAPRLFSKLV' A
#
# COMPACT_ATOMS: atom_id res chain seq x y z
N ALA A 1 16.41 6.55 -0.25
CA ALA A 1 16.21 5.62 0.88
C ALA A 1 14.74 5.27 1.07
N TYR A 2 13.85 6.27 1.23
CA TYR A 2 12.43 6.00 1.51
C TYR A 2 11.69 5.14 0.48
N PRO A 3 11.80 5.35 -0.85
CA PRO A 3 11.05 4.53 -1.82
C PRO A 3 11.33 3.03 -1.69
N ALA A 4 12.60 2.63 -1.57
CA ALA A 4 12.98 1.23 -1.39
C ALA A 4 12.51 0.65 -0.04
N ILE A 5 12.59 1.42 1.05
CA ILE A 5 12.11 0.98 2.37
C ILE A 5 10.60 0.77 2.36
N TYR A 6 9.86 1.67 1.70
CA TYR A 6 8.42 1.59 1.57
C TYR A 6 8.01 0.37 0.73
N GLU A 7 8.67 0.15 -0.42
CA GLU A 7 8.44 -1.01 -1.29
C GLU A 7 8.69 -2.35 -0.56
N GLU A 8 9.76 -2.46 0.24
CA GLU A 8 9.99 -3.63 1.09
C GLU A 8 8.86 -3.85 2.12
N CYS A 9 8.33 -2.76 2.68
CA CYS A 9 7.29 -2.81 3.71
C CYS A 9 5.90 -3.15 3.13
N GLU A 10 5.52 -2.58 1.99
CA GLU A 10 4.24 -2.89 1.32
C GLU A 10 4.21 -4.34 0.78
N ASN A 11 5.36 -4.88 0.36
CA ASN A 11 5.52 -6.28 -0.08
C ASN A 11 5.75 -7.27 1.07
N SER A 12 5.72 -6.80 2.32
CA SER A 12 5.92 -7.66 3.49
C SER A 12 4.72 -8.59 3.73
N LYS A 13 4.97 -9.71 4.42
CA LYS A 13 3.90 -10.63 4.86
C LYS A 13 2.86 -9.96 5.76
N LYS A 14 3.22 -8.90 6.50
CA LYS A 14 2.27 -8.16 7.36
C LYS A 14 1.26 -7.38 6.51
N CYS A 15 1.69 -6.80 5.40
CA CYS A 15 0.87 -5.92 4.56
C CYS A 15 0.27 -6.63 3.32
N SER A 16 0.53 -7.93 3.13
CA SER A 16 0.11 -8.66 1.93
C SER A 16 -1.40 -8.65 1.69
N ALA A 17 -2.22 -8.72 2.74
CA ALA A 17 -3.67 -8.66 2.61
C ALA A 17 -4.16 -7.28 2.13
N ALA A 18 -3.66 -6.20 2.75
CA ALA A 18 -3.98 -4.84 2.32
C ALA A 18 -3.50 -4.58 0.89
N LYS A 19 -2.31 -5.09 0.53
CA LYS A 19 -1.77 -5.00 -0.83
C LYS A 19 -2.64 -5.74 -1.83
N HIS A 20 -3.05 -6.97 -1.51
CA HIS A 20 -3.94 -7.76 -2.36
C HIS A 20 -5.26 -7.02 -2.62
N HIS A 21 -5.89 -6.45 -1.59
CA HIS A 21 -7.12 -5.67 -1.76
C HIS A 21 -6.93 -4.43 -2.63
N PHE A 22 -5.81 -3.72 -2.46
CA PHE A 22 -5.49 -2.58 -3.29
C PHE A 22 -5.26 -2.96 -4.75
N ASP A 23 -4.49 -4.02 -5.02
CA ASP A 23 -4.19 -4.50 -6.37
C ASP A 23 -5.47 -5.04 -7.07
N ASP A 24 -6.35 -5.72 -6.32
CA ASP A 24 -7.66 -6.19 -6.81
C ASP A 24 -8.59 -5.02 -7.15
N CYS A 25 -8.67 -4.01 -6.26
CA CYS A 25 -9.45 -2.81 -6.52
C CYS A 25 -8.94 -2.11 -7.78
N GLN A 26 -7.62 -1.91 -7.89
CA GLN A 26 -7.04 -1.24 -9.05
C GLN A 26 -7.33 -1.98 -10.34
N THR A 27 -7.23 -3.31 -10.31
CA THR A 27 -7.56 -4.16 -11.46
C THR A 27 -9.03 -3.96 -11.86
N ARG A 28 -9.95 -4.08 -10.91
CA ARG A 28 -11.40 -3.94 -11.16
C ARG A 28 -11.78 -2.56 -11.69
N VAL A 29 -11.25 -1.49 -11.11
CA VAL A 29 -11.52 -0.10 -11.53
C VAL A 29 -10.92 0.16 -12.92
N THR A 30 -9.68 -0.27 -13.16
CA THR A 30 -9.00 -0.06 -14.46
C THR A 30 -9.67 -0.85 -15.59
N GLU A 31 -10.21 -2.03 -15.30
CA GLU A 31 -10.96 -2.84 -16.26
C GLU A 31 -12.40 -2.37 -16.47
N GLY A 32 -12.84 -1.31 -15.79
CA GLY A 32 -14.23 -0.83 -15.85
C GLY A 32 -15.24 -1.81 -15.26
N LYS A 33 -14.79 -2.76 -14.43
CA LYS A 33 -15.62 -3.73 -13.70
C LYS A 33 -16.01 -3.24 -12.30
N GLY A 34 -15.57 -2.03 -11.94
CA GLY A 34 -15.92 -1.38 -10.68
C GLY A 34 -17.35 -0.85 -10.65
N PHE A 35 -17.77 -0.45 -9.47
CA PHE A 35 -18.99 0.31 -9.26
C PHE A 35 -18.88 1.70 -9.87
N LYS A 36 -20.04 2.32 -10.10
CA LYS A 36 -20.09 3.71 -10.55
C LYS A 36 -19.35 4.60 -9.55
N ASP A 37 -18.42 5.41 -10.06
CA ASP A 37 -17.58 6.32 -9.29
C ASP A 37 -16.68 5.62 -8.24
N GLU A 38 -16.45 4.31 -8.37
CA GLU A 38 -15.52 3.56 -7.53
C GLU A 38 -14.10 4.10 -7.69
N ASN A 39 -13.41 4.24 -6.55
CA ASN A 39 -11.99 4.52 -6.46
C ASN A 39 -11.38 3.63 -5.38
N CYS A 40 -10.05 3.53 -5.36
CA CYS A 40 -9.32 2.64 -4.45
C CYS A 40 -8.66 3.38 -3.28
N VAL A 41 -9.20 4.53 -2.86
CA VAL A 41 -8.59 5.36 -1.82
C VAL A 41 -8.62 4.67 -0.46
N GLU A 42 -9.68 3.92 -0.16
CA GLU A 42 -9.80 3.15 1.08
C GLU A 42 -8.70 2.07 1.16
N GLU A 43 -8.58 1.24 0.11
CA GLU A 43 -7.58 0.17 0.05
C GLU A 43 -6.16 0.75 0.02
N PHE A 44 -5.96 1.87 -0.66
CA PHE A 44 -4.70 2.61 -0.63
C PHE A 44 -4.35 3.03 0.80
N PHE A 45 -5.29 3.59 1.56
CA PHE A 45 -5.01 3.99 2.95
C PHE A 45 -4.73 2.81 3.86
N HIS A 46 -5.39 1.66 3.69
CA HIS A 46 -5.03 0.45 4.43
C HIS A 46 -3.60 -0.01 4.12
N LEU A 47 -3.20 -0.02 2.85
CA LEU A 47 -1.84 -0.39 2.44
C LEU A 47 -0.81 0.63 2.94
N ALA A 48 -1.06 1.92 2.72
CA ALA A 48 -0.16 3.00 3.08
C ALA A 48 0.02 3.13 4.59
N HIS A 49 -1.05 2.94 5.36
CA HIS A 49 -0.96 2.86 6.82
C HIS A 49 -0.03 1.71 7.25
N CYS A 50 -0.28 0.49 6.76
CA CYS A 50 0.54 -0.68 7.10
C CYS A 50 2.02 -0.51 6.71
N ALA A 51 2.29 -0.05 5.49
CA ALA A 51 3.63 0.15 4.97
C ALA A 51 4.36 1.27 5.73
N SER A 52 3.67 2.36 6.07
CA SER A 52 4.25 3.50 6.80
C SER A 52 4.60 3.14 8.24
N GLU A 53 3.80 2.34 8.94
CA GLU A 53 4.15 1.83 10.27
C GLU A 53 5.46 1.03 10.25
N CYS A 54 5.68 0.23 9.20
CA CYS A 54 6.92 -0.51 8.99
C CYS A 54 8.08 0.40 8.58
N ALA A 55 7.83 1.35 7.68
CA ALA A 55 8.87 2.18 7.07
C ALA A 55 9.40 3.28 8.00
N ALA A 56 8.56 3.85 8.86
CA ALA A 56 8.92 4.95 9.74
C ALA A 56 10.18 4.65 10.60
N PRO A 57 10.24 3.62 11.45
CA PRO A 57 11.43 3.37 12.27
C PRO A 57 12.70 3.06 11.45
N ARG A 58 12.54 2.45 10.26
CA ARG A 58 13.64 2.10 9.35
C ARG A 58 14.20 3.31 8.59
N LEU A 59 13.32 4.25 8.24
CA LEU A 59 13.72 5.49 7.59
C LEU A 59 14.48 6.37 8.59
N PHE A 60 13.90 6.58 9.78
CA PHE A 60 14.45 7.50 10.75
C PHE A 60 15.79 7.01 11.33
N SER A 61 16.06 5.69 11.38
CA SER A 61 17.38 5.16 11.76
C SER A 61 18.50 5.47 10.75
N LYS A 62 18.15 5.91 9.53
CA LYS A 62 19.10 6.31 8.48
C LYS A 62 19.22 7.83 8.31
N LEU A 63 18.39 8.60 9.00
CA LEU A 63 18.39 10.08 8.95
C LEU A 63 19.11 10.71 10.14
N VAL A 64 19.67 9.88 11.01
CA VAL A 64 20.52 10.28 12.14
C VAL A 64 21.94 10.59 11.67
#